data_AF-A0A544TE05-F1
#
_entry.id   AF-A0A544TE05-F1
#
_cell.length_a   1.000
_cell.length_b   1.000
_cell.length_c   1.000
_cell.angle_alpha   90.00
_cell.angle_beta   90.00
_cell.angle_gamma   90.00
#
_symmetry.space_group_name_H-M   'P 1'
#
loop_
_entity.id
_entity.type
_entity.pdbx_description
1 polymer ?
#
loop_
_entity_poly.entity_id
_entity_poly.type
_entity_poly.pdbx_seq_one_letter_code
_entity_poly.pdbx_strand_id
1 'polypeptide(L)'
;MNHLLKLWLSLLILFVISGCGPTSEIKESGKDSLKETAEDPIISDPLPLSWINYGGEKYVFNRIIPKDEVDMSQIVSTNALTALGDGAESGNEIFLYKKDGSLFIIDNTGPTEQWANFTKNN
;
A
#
# COMPACT_ATOMS: atom_id res chain seq x y z
N MET A 1 33.01 15.13 -15.44
CA MET A 1 31.89 15.00 -16.41
C MET A 1 30.66 15.62 -15.77
N ASN A 2 30.02 16.50 -16.52
CA ASN A 2 29.21 17.60 -15.99
C ASN A 2 27.82 17.14 -15.56
N HIS A 3 27.43 17.54 -14.35
CA HIS A 3 26.04 17.64 -13.92
C HIS A 3 25.33 18.67 -14.80
N LEU A 4 24.22 18.30 -15.46
CA LEU A 4 23.20 19.21 -15.99
C LEU A 4 22.08 18.38 -16.64
N LEU A 5 21.13 17.88 -15.84
CA LEU A 5 19.83 17.45 -16.38
C LEU A 5 18.82 18.56 -16.09
N LYS A 6 18.38 19.17 -17.19
CA LYS A 6 17.58 20.38 -17.29
C LYS A 6 16.18 20.17 -16.72
N LEU A 7 15.78 21.06 -15.81
CA LEU A 7 14.39 21.35 -15.48
C LEU A 7 13.63 21.73 -16.76
N TRP A 8 12.62 20.95 -17.12
CA TRP A 8 11.61 21.34 -18.09
C TRP A 8 10.34 21.72 -17.33
N LEU A 9 10.19 23.03 -17.15
CA LEU A 9 8.98 23.70 -16.70
C LEU A 9 8.17 24.06 -17.94
N SER A 10 7.01 23.44 -18.14
CA SER A 10 5.97 23.75 -19.13
C SER A 10 4.79 22.83 -18.82
N LEU A 11 3.51 23.22 -18.77
CA LEU A 11 2.84 24.39 -19.31
C LEU A 11 1.44 24.43 -18.64
N LEU A 12 0.96 25.64 -18.33
CA LEU A 12 -0.42 25.89 -17.90
C LEU A 12 -1.43 25.26 -18.87
N ILE A 13 -2.47 24.63 -18.31
CA ILE A 13 -3.75 24.49 -19.00
C ILE A 13 -4.83 25.14 -18.13
N LEU A 14 -5.23 26.35 -18.55
CA LEU A 14 -6.50 26.95 -18.13
C LEU A 14 -7.64 26.12 -18.70
N PHE A 15 -8.47 25.52 -17.85
CA PHE A 15 -9.85 25.21 -18.23
C PHE A 15 -10.75 26.33 -17.72
N VAL A 16 -11.07 27.25 -18.63
CA VAL A 16 -12.19 28.17 -18.48
C VAL A 16 -13.41 27.40 -18.99
N ILE A 17 -14.31 26.99 -18.10
CA ILE A 17 -15.65 26.57 -18.51
C ILE A 17 -16.62 27.61 -17.96
N SER A 18 -17.01 28.52 -18.84
CA SER A 18 -18.17 29.38 -18.66
C SER A 18 -19.43 28.50 -18.69
N GLY A 19 -20.01 28.24 -17.53
CA GLY A 19 -21.32 27.60 -17.38
C GLY A 19 -22.28 28.56 -16.67
N CYS A 20 -23.11 29.24 -17.46
CA CYS A 20 -24.18 30.15 -17.04
C CYS A 20 -25.40 29.36 -16.52
N GLY A 21 -25.93 29.71 -15.34
CA GLY A 21 -27.19 29.18 -14.81
C GLY A 21 -27.48 29.72 -13.41
N PRO A 22 -28.76 29.98 -13.04
CA PRO A 22 -29.15 31.26 -12.46
C PRO A 22 -29.01 31.41 -10.95
N THR A 23 -28.80 32.69 -10.62
CA THR A 23 -28.92 33.43 -9.37
C THR A 23 -29.84 32.84 -8.29
N SER A 24 -29.30 32.70 -7.10
CA SER A 24 -30.01 32.88 -5.83
C SER A 24 -29.10 33.74 -4.94
N GLU A 25 -29.53 34.98 -4.69
CA GLU A 25 -28.87 35.90 -3.78
C GLU A 25 -29.10 35.52 -2.31
N ILE A 26 -28.33 36.17 -1.42
CA ILE A 26 -28.54 36.39 0.03
C ILE A 26 -27.84 35.29 0.89
N LYS A 27 -26.91 35.55 1.83
CA LYS A 27 -26.48 36.76 2.57
C LYS A 27 -25.07 36.59 3.17
N GLU A 28 -24.53 37.75 3.48
CA GLU A 28 -23.31 38.12 4.20
C GLU A 28 -23.08 37.47 5.58
N SER A 29 -21.80 37.52 5.99
CA SER A 29 -21.32 37.75 7.37
C SER A 29 -21.01 36.54 8.27
N GLY A 30 -19.73 36.18 8.27
CA GLY A 30 -18.88 36.08 9.47
C GLY A 30 -19.29 35.15 10.62
N LYS A 31 -18.51 34.09 10.83
CA LYS A 31 -17.78 33.87 12.10
C LYS A 31 -16.88 32.65 12.02
N ASP A 32 -15.63 32.89 12.39
CA ASP A 32 -14.70 32.01 13.07
C ASP A 32 -15.28 30.69 13.59
N SER A 33 -14.78 29.57 13.08
CA SER A 33 -14.74 28.29 13.79
C SER A 33 -13.70 27.41 13.12
N LEU A 34 -12.63 27.19 13.87
CA LEU A 34 -11.67 26.11 13.78
C LEU A 34 -12.24 24.92 13.00
N LYS A 35 -11.86 24.79 11.73
CA LYS A 35 -12.04 23.55 11.00
C LYS A 35 -10.94 22.63 11.48
N GLU A 36 -11.28 21.83 12.50
CA GLU A 36 -10.62 20.60 12.86
C GLU A 36 -10.18 19.89 11.58
N THR A 37 -8.87 19.89 11.34
CA THR A 37 -8.24 19.07 10.33
C THR A 37 -8.42 17.63 10.80
N ALA A 38 -9.55 17.03 10.43
CA ALA A 38 -9.62 15.59 10.29
C ALA A 38 -8.63 15.28 9.16
N GLU A 39 -7.39 14.95 9.53
CA GLU A 39 -6.45 14.33 8.62
C GLU A 39 -7.17 13.08 8.11
N ASP A 40 -7.50 13.07 6.81
CA ASP A 40 -7.97 11.86 6.15
C ASP A 40 -7.01 10.74 6.57
N PRO A 41 -7.51 9.57 7.04
CA PRO A 41 -6.63 8.47 7.41
C PRO A 41 -5.69 8.24 6.24
N ILE A 42 -4.38 8.26 6.48
CA ILE A 42 -3.37 7.99 5.45
C ILE A 42 -3.68 6.58 4.95
N ILE A 43 -4.44 6.49 3.85
CA ILE A 43 -4.64 5.24 3.13
C ILE A 43 -3.31 5.02 2.43
N SER A 44 -2.39 4.31 3.10
CA SER A 44 -1.17 3.84 2.46
C SER A 44 -1.56 2.97 1.27
N ASP A 45 -0.92 3.20 0.13
CA ASP A 45 -1.13 2.35 -1.04
C ASP A 45 -0.94 0.87 -0.66
N PRO A 46 -1.84 -0.03 -1.10
CA PRO A 46 -1.75 -1.45 -0.76
C PRO A 46 -0.45 -2.02 -1.31
N LEU A 47 0.20 -2.92 -0.54
CA LEU A 47 1.38 -3.62 -1.01
C LEU A 47 1.05 -4.33 -2.32
N PRO A 48 1.91 -4.25 -3.35
CA PRO A 48 1.75 -5.14 -4.49
C PRO A 48 1.88 -6.57 -3.98
N LEU A 49 0.91 -7.44 -4.28
CA LEU A 49 0.90 -8.83 -3.84
C LEU A 49 0.56 -9.73 -5.02
N SER A 50 1.55 -10.48 -5.51
CA SER A 50 1.35 -11.45 -6.58
C SER A 50 2.14 -12.73 -6.36
N TRP A 51 3.43 -12.64 -6.06
CA TRP A 51 4.28 -13.81 -5.80
C TRP A 51 5.59 -13.38 -5.14
N ILE A 52 6.29 -14.33 -4.50
CA ILE A 52 7.63 -14.16 -3.92
C ILE A 52 8.52 -15.36 -4.28
N ASN A 53 9.84 -15.16 -4.35
CA ASN A 53 10.80 -16.27 -4.42
C ASN A 53 11.42 -16.54 -3.05
N TYR A 54 11.43 -17.80 -2.64
CA TYR A 54 12.08 -18.22 -1.40
C TYR A 54 12.71 -19.60 -1.59
N GLY A 55 13.99 -19.75 -1.22
CA GLY A 55 14.71 -21.01 -1.39
C GLY A 55 14.84 -21.47 -2.85
N GLY A 56 14.77 -20.55 -3.82
CA GLY A 56 14.78 -20.88 -5.26
C GLY A 56 13.44 -21.34 -5.82
N GLU A 57 12.38 -21.35 -5.01
CA GLU A 57 11.02 -21.71 -5.43
C GLU A 57 10.10 -20.49 -5.43
N LYS A 58 9.16 -20.47 -6.37
CA LYS A 58 8.13 -19.42 -6.49
C LYS A 58 6.90 -19.78 -5.67
N TYR A 59 6.51 -18.88 -4.77
CA TYR A 59 5.25 -18.94 -4.03
C TYR A 59 4.32 -17.85 -4.54
N VAL A 60 3.05 -18.20 -4.76
CA VAL A 60 2.04 -17.31 -5.33
C VAL A 60 1.14 -16.78 -4.22
N PHE A 61 0.78 -15.52 -4.32
CA PHE A 61 -0.17 -14.89 -3.40
C PHE A 61 -1.48 -15.65 -3.39
N ASN A 62 -1.97 -15.96 -2.19
CA ASN A 62 -3.21 -16.67 -1.97
C ASN A 62 -4.28 -15.72 -1.40
N ARG A 63 -4.01 -15.10 -0.24
CA ARG A 63 -4.96 -14.21 0.45
C ARG A 63 -4.29 -13.38 1.54
N ILE A 64 -4.99 -12.32 1.96
CA ILE A 64 -4.71 -11.62 3.22
C ILE A 64 -5.43 -12.30 4.37
N ILE A 65 -4.76 -12.43 5.52
CA ILE A 65 -5.31 -13.01 6.75
C ILE A 65 -5.06 -12.03 7.91
N PRO A 66 -6.09 -11.69 8.71
CA PRO A 66 -5.89 -10.98 9.98
C PRO A 66 -4.94 -11.75 10.90
N LYS A 67 -4.03 -11.06 11.61
CA LYS A 67 -3.05 -11.72 12.49
C LYS A 67 -3.69 -12.66 13.53
N ASP A 68 -4.85 -12.31 14.07
CA ASP A 68 -5.58 -13.08 15.08
C ASP A 68 -6.15 -14.40 14.54
N GLU A 69 -6.27 -14.56 13.22
CA GLU A 69 -6.63 -15.82 12.56
C GLU A 69 -5.41 -16.71 12.26
N VAL A 70 -4.18 -16.19 12.42
CA VAL A 70 -2.94 -16.94 12.22
C VAL A 70 -2.51 -17.61 13.53
N ASP A 71 -2.25 -18.91 13.51
CA ASP A 71 -1.62 -19.61 14.65
C ASP A 71 -0.15 -19.19 14.76
N MET A 72 0.09 -18.11 15.51
CA MET A 72 1.42 -17.51 15.69
C MET A 72 2.44 -18.47 16.32
N SER A 73 2.01 -19.54 16.99
CA SER A 73 2.93 -20.57 17.53
C SER A 73 3.64 -21.37 16.43
N GLN A 74 3.06 -21.37 15.22
CA GLN A 74 3.58 -22.07 14.06
C GLN A 74 4.37 -21.16 13.10
N ILE A 75 4.37 -19.85 13.34
CA ILE A 75 5.11 -18.87 12.56
C ILE A 75 6.58 -18.84 13.01
N VAL A 76 7.50 -18.89 12.04
CA VAL A 76 8.94 -18.81 12.27
C VAL A 76 9.55 -17.80 11.31
N SER A 77 10.38 -16.90 11.84
CA SER A 77 11.21 -16.02 11.01
C SER A 77 12.16 -16.86 10.16
N THR A 78 12.20 -16.57 8.85
CA THR A 78 13.20 -17.17 7.96
C THR A 78 14.49 -16.37 7.91
N ASN A 79 14.50 -15.15 8.45
CA ASN A 79 15.53 -14.12 8.24
C ASN A 79 15.79 -13.76 6.76
N ALA A 80 14.92 -14.19 5.84
CA ALA A 80 14.96 -13.79 4.44
C ALA A 80 14.03 -12.61 4.19
N LEU A 81 14.38 -11.80 3.19
CA LEU A 81 13.58 -10.67 2.74
C LEU A 81 13.10 -10.91 1.31
N THR A 82 11.94 -10.35 0.95
CA THR A 82 11.49 -10.26 -0.44
C THR A 82 12.53 -9.51 -1.29
N ALA A 83 12.79 -10.02 -2.50
CA ALA A 83 13.85 -9.53 -3.35
C ALA A 83 13.36 -8.44 -4.33
N LEU A 84 14.30 -7.65 -4.84
CA LEU A 84 14.02 -6.81 -6.02
C LEU A 84 13.64 -7.71 -7.20
N GLY A 85 12.46 -7.46 -7.77
CA GLY A 85 11.90 -8.25 -8.86
C GLY A 85 10.87 -9.29 -8.44
N ASP A 86 10.65 -9.50 -7.13
CA ASP A 86 9.48 -10.24 -6.66
C ASP A 86 8.18 -9.51 -7.04
N GLY A 87 7.07 -10.24 -7.06
CA GLY A 87 5.73 -9.68 -7.21
C GLY A 87 5.18 -9.06 -5.93
N ALA A 88 6.04 -8.86 -4.92
CA ALA A 88 5.76 -8.12 -3.70
C ALA A 88 6.82 -7.04 -3.48
N GLU A 89 6.51 -6.03 -2.66
CA GLU A 89 7.50 -5.00 -2.32
C GLU A 89 8.74 -5.62 -1.69
N SER A 90 9.92 -5.21 -2.13
CA SER A 90 11.22 -5.72 -1.66
C SER A 90 11.54 -5.27 -0.25
N GLY A 91 12.27 -6.09 0.51
CA GLY A 91 12.74 -5.75 1.86
C GLY A 91 11.76 -6.14 2.98
N ASN A 92 10.67 -6.82 2.66
CA ASN A 92 9.73 -7.36 3.63
C ASN A 92 10.19 -8.73 4.12
N GLU A 93 10.13 -8.96 5.43
CA GLU A 93 10.51 -10.24 6.01
C GLU A 93 9.56 -11.37 5.58
N ILE A 94 10.16 -12.50 5.22
CA ILE A 94 9.44 -13.73 4.89
C ILE A 94 9.37 -14.60 6.14
N PHE A 95 8.18 -15.01 6.51
CA PHE A 95 7.91 -15.94 7.59
C PHE A 95 7.45 -17.29 7.06
N LEU A 96 7.86 -18.38 7.69
CA LEU A 96 7.41 -19.74 7.37
C LEU A 96 6.31 -20.16 8.34
N TYR A 97 5.21 -20.67 7.80
CA TYR A 97 4.18 -21.35 8.59
C TYR A 97 4.45 -22.85 8.61
N LYS A 98 4.97 -23.35 9.75
CA LYS A 98 5.41 -24.75 9.90
C LYS A 98 4.33 -25.78 9.59
N LYS A 99 3.05 -25.42 9.76
CA LYS A 99 1.92 -26.34 9.62
C LYS A 99 1.78 -26.90 8.20
N ASP A 100 1.94 -26.05 7.19
CA ASP A 100 1.70 -26.41 5.78
C ASP A 100 2.81 -25.95 4.82
N GLY A 101 3.83 -25.26 5.32
CA GLY A 101 4.95 -24.77 4.52
C GLY A 101 4.62 -23.52 3.69
N SER A 102 3.45 -22.90 3.88
CA SER A 102 3.15 -21.60 3.29
C SER A 102 4.03 -20.50 3.89
N LEU A 103 4.15 -19.41 3.15
CA LEU A 103 4.93 -18.26 3.54
C LEU A 103 4.03 -17.07 3.84
N PHE A 104 4.53 -16.17 4.67
CA PHE A 104 3.86 -14.93 5.00
C PHE A 104 4.80 -13.72 4.89
N ILE A 105 4.23 -12.57 4.55
CA ILE A 105 4.82 -11.25 4.82
C ILE A 105 3.79 -10.42 5.58
N ILE A 106 4.25 -9.49 6.42
CA ILE A 106 3.35 -8.58 7.14
C ILE A 106 2.85 -7.51 6.16
N ASP A 107 1.53 -7.34 6.12
CA ASP A 107 0.83 -6.26 5.43
C ASP A 107 0.26 -5.28 6.47
N ASN A 108 0.83 -4.08 6.53
CA ASN A 108 0.44 -3.03 7.47
C ASN A 108 -0.41 -1.94 6.82
N THR A 109 -1.05 -2.22 5.68
CA THR A 109 -1.83 -1.22 4.93
C THR A 109 -3.26 -1.05 5.47
N GLY A 110 -3.73 -2.02 6.27
CA GLY A 110 -5.04 -1.99 6.92
C GLY A 110 -5.03 -1.33 8.31
N PRO A 111 -6.22 -1.11 8.90
CA PRO A 111 -6.37 -0.57 10.26
C PRO A 111 -5.87 -1.53 11.36
N THR A 112 -5.57 -2.78 11.00
CA THR A 112 -5.01 -3.81 11.88
C THR A 112 -3.87 -4.52 11.17
N GLU A 113 -2.99 -5.19 11.92
CA GLU A 113 -1.92 -6.00 11.35
C GLU A 113 -2.50 -7.17 10.55
N GLN A 114 -2.14 -7.22 9.27
CA GLN A 114 -2.57 -8.24 8.32
C GLN A 114 -1.35 -9.00 7.80
N TRP A 115 -1.56 -10.22 7.34
CA TRP A 115 -0.50 -11.11 6.90
C TRP A 115 -0.87 -11.65 5.52
N ALA A 116 -0.05 -11.35 4.51
CA ALA A 116 -0.26 -11.86 3.17
C ALA A 116 0.32 -13.28 3.06
N ASN A 117 -0.54 -14.25 2.75
CA ASN A 117 -0.19 -15.66 2.63
C ASN A 117 0.22 -15.99 1.19
N PHE A 118 1.29 -16.77 1.05
CA PHE A 118 1.79 -17.27 -0.22
C PHE A 118 1.95 -18.80 -0.17
N THR A 119 1.48 -19.48 -1.20
CA THR A 119 1.51 -20.94 -1.32
C THR A 119 2.24 -21.37 -2.59
N LYS A 120 2.76 -22.60 -2.61
CA LYS A 120 3.25 -23.18 -3.87
C LYS A 120 2.07 -23.39 -4.82
N ASN A 121 2.27 -23.12 -6.10
CA ASN A 121 1.38 -23.64 -7.13
C ASN A 121 1.65 -25.15 -7.24
N ASN A 122 0.64 -25.96 -6.91
CA ASN A 122 0.66 -27.40 -7.22
C ASN A 122 0.46 -27.64 -8.72
#